data_AF-A0A6M3JUN1-F1
#
_entry.id   AF-A0A6M3JUN1-F1
#
_cell.length_a   1.000
_cell.length_b   1.000
_cell.length_c   1.000
_cell.angle_alpha   90.00
_cell.angle_beta   90.00
_cell.angle_gamma   90.00
#
_symmetry.space_group_name_H-M   'P 1'
#
loop_
_entity.id
_entity.type
_entity.pdbx_description
1 polymer ?
#
loop_
_entity_poly.entity_id
_entity_poly.type
_entity_poly.pdbx_seq_one_letter_code
_entity_poly.pdbx_strand_id
1 'polypeptide(L)'
;HGSKMEFDDIIKNARQTGMGNTIKRNYVKIKDILLEQMDTASPDYAQARLIHAINSPMVESAEKGAMGALANMKDTNIAGAATQLLASKNTSPEQIVRMRRLIQRYESGYKTNVQGMIPEEGGIWNSALRDFIRFRFENLKESQVSEISNIGGALRKAVFGNERQRKILKAAMSPSQYRNLTDFMEILRRTGLTYTKESTTATRQMELRAFQRELGADALQAVTSPTTAPKRLLADRIDELRFGRGARQMAERILHPSAGEQLKRIKRLSPRGEELARAITVFIGLESPAVQESFTTQTDERANE
;
A
#
# COMPACT_ATOMS: atom_id res chain seq x y z
N HIS A 1 -1.68 22.43 -42.64
CA HIS A 1 -1.23 21.60 -41.50
C HIS A 1 -0.77 20.19 -41.87
N GLY A 2 -1.45 19.47 -42.78
CA GLY A 2 -1.07 18.10 -43.17
C GLY A 2 0.37 17.92 -43.65
N SER A 3 0.84 18.79 -44.55
CA SER A 3 2.20 18.68 -45.11
C SER A 3 3.32 18.81 -44.07
N LYS A 4 3.11 19.59 -42.99
CA LYS A 4 4.06 19.68 -41.88
C LYS A 4 4.17 18.37 -41.11
N MET A 5 3.03 17.72 -40.83
CA MET A 5 2.99 16.45 -40.09
C MET A 5 3.67 15.34 -40.89
N GLU A 6 3.46 15.31 -42.21
CA GLU A 6 4.12 14.36 -43.12
C GLU A 6 5.64 14.51 -43.10
N PHE A 7 6.17 15.74 -43.16
CA PHE A 7 7.62 15.97 -43.06
C PHE A 7 8.18 15.57 -41.68
N ASP A 8 7.46 15.87 -40.60
CA ASP A 8 7.87 15.50 -39.24
C ASP A 8 7.90 13.97 -39.06
N ASP A 9 6.92 13.26 -39.62
CA ASP A 9 6.86 11.80 -39.62
C ASP A 9 7.96 11.17 -40.49
N ILE A 10 8.24 11.73 -41.68
CA ILE A 10 9.35 11.29 -42.53
C ILE A 10 10.69 11.47 -41.81
N ILE A 11 10.91 12.61 -41.15
CA ILE A 11 12.15 12.90 -40.39
C ILE A 11 12.28 11.95 -39.18
N LYS A 12 11.18 11.65 -38.49
CA LYS A 12 11.16 10.74 -37.33
C LYS A 12 11.41 9.29 -37.75
N ASN A 13 10.79 8.83 -38.84
CA ASN A 13 10.95 7.48 -39.39
C ASN A 13 12.30 7.28 -40.10
N ALA A 14 12.91 8.34 -40.61
CA ALA A 14 14.29 8.34 -41.13
C ALA A 14 15.34 7.97 -40.06
N ARG A 15 15.04 8.10 -38.76
CA ARG A 15 15.90 7.60 -37.68
C ARG A 15 15.86 6.07 -37.55
N GLN A 16 14.73 5.45 -37.86
CA GLN A 16 14.53 4.00 -37.72
C GLN A 16 14.96 3.21 -38.96
N THR A 17 14.96 3.83 -40.14
CA THR A 17 15.21 3.18 -41.45
C THR A 17 16.67 3.29 -41.94
N GLY A 18 17.60 3.78 -41.13
CA GLY A 18 19.02 3.87 -41.51
C GLY A 18 19.34 4.98 -42.53
N MET A 19 18.45 5.95 -42.72
CA MET A 19 18.63 7.03 -43.68
C MET A 19 19.88 7.88 -43.34
N GLY A 20 20.73 8.12 -44.34
CA GLY A 20 22.02 8.82 -44.18
C GLY A 20 21.90 10.26 -43.70
N ASN A 21 22.89 10.73 -42.93
CA ASN A 21 22.89 12.06 -42.30
C ASN A 21 22.69 13.23 -43.28
N THR A 22 23.14 13.08 -44.53
CA THR A 22 22.95 14.08 -45.60
C THR A 22 21.49 14.26 -45.97
N ILE A 23 20.74 13.17 -46.10
CA ILE A 23 19.32 13.21 -46.48
C ILE A 23 18.51 13.86 -45.35
N LYS A 24 18.81 13.53 -44.09
CA LYS A 24 18.21 14.17 -42.91
C LYS A 24 18.43 15.68 -42.91
N ARG A 25 19.66 16.13 -43.22
CA ARG A 25 19.99 17.55 -43.29
C ARG A 25 19.18 18.27 -44.39
N ASN A 26 18.97 17.62 -45.53
CA ASN A 26 18.18 18.18 -46.62
C ASN A 26 16.69 18.31 -46.25
N TYR A 27 16.11 17.31 -45.59
CA TYR A 27 14.72 17.41 -45.10
C TYR A 27 14.53 18.50 -44.04
N VAL A 28 15.49 18.67 -43.12
CA VAL A 28 15.47 19.77 -42.16
C VAL A 28 15.50 21.11 -42.89
N LYS A 29 16.39 21.29 -43.87
CA LYS A 29 16.44 22.52 -44.69
C LYS A 29 15.13 22.79 -45.44
N ILE A 30 14.52 21.78 -46.04
CA ILE A 30 13.24 21.92 -46.75
C ILE A 30 12.14 22.34 -45.78
N LYS A 31 12.10 21.74 -44.59
CA LYS A 31 11.17 22.13 -43.54
C LYS A 31 11.38 23.58 -43.09
N ASP A 32 12.62 24.00 -42.89
CA ASP A 32 12.94 25.37 -42.45
C ASP A 32 12.51 26.40 -43.49
N ILE A 33 12.78 26.15 -44.78
CA ILE A 33 12.34 27.01 -45.89
C ILE A 33 10.80 27.09 -45.92
N LEU A 34 10.11 25.95 -45.80
CA LEU A 34 8.66 25.93 -45.79
C LEU A 34 8.09 26.74 -44.61
N LEU A 35 8.70 26.62 -43.42
CA LEU A 35 8.27 27.37 -42.24
C LEU A 35 8.48 28.87 -42.40
N GLU A 36 9.61 29.29 -43.00
CA GLU A 36 9.89 30.70 -43.29
C GLU A 36 8.90 31.29 -44.31
N GLN A 37 8.59 30.53 -45.36
CA GLN A 37 7.56 30.93 -46.33
C GLN A 37 6.17 31.03 -45.69
N MET A 38 5.83 30.11 -44.77
CA MET A 38 4.57 30.17 -44.03
C MET A 38 4.49 31.36 -43.07
N ASP A 39 5.59 31.70 -42.38
CA ASP A 39 5.65 32.89 -41.51
C ASP A 39 5.49 34.18 -42.31
N THR A 40 6.12 34.24 -43.50
CA THR A 40 6.05 35.41 -44.40
C THR A 40 4.65 35.55 -44.99
N ALA A 41 4.00 34.43 -45.32
CA ALA A 41 2.65 34.42 -45.88
C ALA A 41 1.55 34.73 -44.84
N SER A 42 1.80 34.48 -43.55
CA SER A 42 0.80 34.69 -42.49
C SER A 42 1.46 35.13 -41.18
N PRO A 43 1.31 36.42 -40.80
CA PRO A 43 1.76 36.93 -39.50
C PRO A 43 1.16 36.18 -38.30
N ASP A 44 -0.10 35.76 -38.40
CA ASP A 44 -0.79 34.99 -37.35
C ASP A 44 -0.13 33.61 -37.13
N TYR A 45 0.32 32.96 -38.20
CA TYR A 45 1.05 31.69 -38.10
C TYR A 45 2.40 31.87 -37.40
N ALA A 46 3.12 32.96 -37.71
CA ALA A 46 4.37 33.29 -37.05
C ALA A 46 4.16 33.52 -35.54
N GLN A 47 3.10 34.24 -35.16
CA GLN A 47 2.73 34.46 -33.76
C GLN A 47 2.36 33.14 -33.05
N ALA A 48 1.55 32.29 -33.68
CA ALA A 48 1.19 30.99 -33.14
C ALA A 48 2.43 30.09 -32.94
N ARG A 49 3.40 30.13 -33.86
CA ARG A 49 4.66 29.38 -33.71
C ARG A 49 5.51 29.90 -32.56
N LEU A 50 5.57 31.21 -32.34
CA LEU A 50 6.27 31.80 -31.20
C LEU A 50 5.62 31.36 -29.88
N ILE A 51 4.29 31.44 -29.78
CA ILE A 51 3.54 30.98 -28.61
C ILE A 51 3.79 29.50 -28.36
N HIS A 52 3.73 28.68 -29.41
CA HIS A 52 4.06 27.26 -29.32
C HIS A 52 5.52 27.06 -28.86
N ALA A 53 6.50 27.70 -29.48
CA ALA A 53 7.91 27.57 -29.12
C ALA A 53 8.21 27.96 -27.66
N ILE A 54 7.51 28.97 -27.11
CA ILE A 54 7.63 29.37 -25.70
C ILE A 54 7.02 28.32 -24.77
N ASN A 55 5.88 27.73 -25.15
CA ASN A 55 5.13 26.83 -24.26
C ASN A 55 5.49 25.34 -24.41
N SER A 56 5.93 24.90 -25.58
CA SER A 56 6.24 23.49 -25.89
C SER A 56 7.31 22.89 -24.99
N PRO A 57 8.42 23.58 -24.63
CA PRO A 57 9.40 23.00 -23.73
C PRO A 57 8.80 22.62 -22.37
N MET A 58 7.86 23.43 -21.87
CA MET A 58 7.18 23.16 -20.60
C MET A 58 6.19 22.00 -20.73
N VAL A 59 5.40 21.96 -21.82
CA VAL A 59 4.45 20.88 -22.10
C VAL A 59 5.18 19.55 -22.33
N GLU A 60 6.22 19.54 -23.16
CA GLU A 60 7.02 18.34 -23.43
C GLU A 60 7.77 17.86 -22.19
N SER A 61 8.27 18.77 -21.35
CA SER A 61 8.90 18.41 -20.07
C SER A 61 7.89 17.80 -19.10
N ALA A 62 6.65 18.29 -19.08
CA ALA A 62 5.57 17.71 -18.29
C ALA A 62 5.13 16.34 -18.83
N GLU A 63 4.97 16.21 -20.15
CA GLU A 63 4.54 14.98 -20.85
C GLU A 63 5.60 13.87 -20.82
N LYS A 64 6.86 14.21 -21.07
CA LYS A 64 7.99 13.26 -21.06
C LYS A 64 8.58 13.06 -19.65
N GLY A 65 8.24 13.95 -18.72
CA GLY A 65 8.68 13.87 -17.34
C GLY A 65 7.98 12.78 -16.54
N ALA A 66 8.35 12.66 -15.26
CA ALA A 66 7.77 11.65 -14.37
C ALA A 66 6.24 11.77 -14.23
N MET A 67 5.68 12.98 -14.38
CA MET A 67 4.24 13.21 -14.28
C MET A 67 3.48 12.70 -15.51
N GLY A 68 3.96 12.99 -16.73
CA GLY A 68 3.35 12.43 -17.94
C GLY A 68 3.56 10.92 -18.07
N ALA A 69 4.70 10.39 -17.60
CA ALA A 69 4.90 8.95 -17.46
C ALA A 69 3.85 8.31 -16.52
N LEU A 70 3.52 8.96 -15.39
CA LEU A 70 2.45 8.52 -14.50
C LEU A 70 1.06 8.66 -15.15
N ALA A 71 0.80 9.75 -15.87
CA ALA A 71 -0.50 9.99 -16.52
C ALA A 71 -0.83 8.96 -17.61
N ASN A 72 0.20 8.44 -18.29
CA ASN A 72 0.05 7.37 -19.29
C ASN A 72 -0.09 5.97 -18.67
N MET A 73 0.10 5.82 -17.36
CA MET A 73 -0.11 4.55 -16.65
C MET A 73 -1.54 4.44 -16.15
N LYS A 74 -2.14 3.24 -16.25
CA LYS A 74 -3.39 2.93 -15.54
C LYS A 74 -3.14 2.97 -14.03
N ASP A 75 -4.13 3.37 -13.23
CA ASP A 75 -4.02 3.48 -11.77
C ASP A 75 -3.43 2.24 -11.09
N THR A 76 -3.82 1.04 -11.55
CA THR A 76 -3.29 -0.24 -11.05
C THR A 76 -1.78 -0.38 -11.28
N ASN A 77 -1.27 0.16 -12.38
CA ASN A 77 0.14 0.12 -12.72
C ASN A 77 0.94 1.12 -11.88
N ILE A 78 0.35 2.27 -11.55
CA ILE A 78 0.96 3.27 -10.65
C ILE A 78 1.11 2.69 -9.25
N ALA A 79 0.05 2.08 -8.71
CA ALA A 79 0.09 1.44 -7.40
C ALA A 79 1.16 0.32 -7.37
N GLY A 80 1.18 -0.55 -8.39
CA GLY A 80 2.19 -1.60 -8.51
C GLY A 80 3.62 -1.08 -8.59
N ALA A 81 3.87 -0.03 -9.38
CA ALA A 81 5.18 0.61 -9.47
C ALA A 81 5.61 1.24 -8.14
N ALA A 82 4.69 1.88 -7.43
CA ALA A 82 4.94 2.43 -6.09
C ALA A 82 5.25 1.32 -5.06
N THR A 83 4.52 0.21 -5.10
CA THR A 83 4.81 -0.97 -4.26
C THR A 83 6.19 -1.54 -4.54
N GLN A 84 6.59 -1.66 -5.81
CA GLN A 84 7.95 -2.10 -6.19
C GLN A 84 9.02 -1.13 -5.71
N LEU A 85 8.76 0.18 -5.81
CA LEU A 85 9.68 1.21 -5.34
C LEU A 85 9.89 1.12 -3.82
N LEU A 86 8.81 0.86 -3.05
CA LEU A 86 8.85 0.65 -1.60
C LEU A 86 9.61 -0.63 -1.18
N ALA A 87 9.60 -1.65 -2.04
CA ALA A 87 10.30 -2.91 -1.81
C ALA A 87 11.76 -2.91 -2.30
N SER A 88 12.13 -1.97 -3.18
CA SER A 88 13.45 -1.91 -3.79
C SER A 88 14.55 -1.53 -2.80
N LYS A 89 15.66 -2.28 -2.85
CA LYS A 89 16.86 -2.03 -2.03
C LYS A 89 17.58 -0.74 -2.40
N ASN A 90 17.37 -0.23 -3.62
CA ASN A 90 18.09 0.92 -4.15
C ASN A 90 17.35 2.25 -3.94
N THR A 91 16.14 2.20 -3.40
CA THR A 91 15.33 3.39 -3.17
C THR A 91 15.81 4.19 -1.95
N SER A 92 15.89 5.52 -2.07
CA SER A 92 16.19 6.43 -0.96
C SER A 92 14.91 7.03 -0.36
N PRO A 93 14.91 7.45 0.92
CA PRO A 93 13.75 8.15 1.51
C PRO A 93 13.33 9.40 0.72
N GLU A 94 14.28 10.13 0.14
CA GLU A 94 14.01 11.34 -0.66
C GLU A 94 13.29 11.00 -1.96
N GLN A 95 13.66 9.88 -2.61
CA GLN A 95 12.95 9.38 -3.79
C GLN A 95 11.50 9.02 -3.46
N ILE A 96 11.26 8.42 -2.30
CA ILE A 96 9.91 8.09 -1.82
C ILE A 96 9.08 9.34 -1.58
N VAL A 97 9.63 10.37 -0.93
CA VAL A 97 8.94 11.65 -0.74
C VAL A 97 8.59 12.30 -2.07
N ARG A 98 9.52 12.29 -3.04
CA ARG A 98 9.26 12.82 -4.38
C ARG A 98 8.16 12.04 -5.09
N MET A 99 8.23 10.71 -5.09
CA MET A 99 7.22 9.87 -5.73
C MET A 99 5.84 10.06 -5.10
N ARG A 100 5.75 10.05 -3.77
CA ARG A 100 4.51 10.32 -3.03
C ARG A 100 3.89 11.65 -3.44
N ARG A 101 4.69 12.73 -3.50
CA ARG A 101 4.21 14.05 -3.93
C ARG A 101 3.73 14.05 -5.37
N LEU A 102 4.40 13.34 -6.28
CA LEU A 102 3.99 13.24 -7.68
C LEU A 102 2.65 12.51 -7.81
N ILE A 103 2.48 11.38 -7.12
CA ILE A 103 1.23 10.62 -7.13
C ILE A 103 0.11 11.44 -6.49
N GLN A 104 0.35 12.10 -5.35
CA GLN A 104 -0.65 12.96 -4.71
C GLN A 104 -1.09 14.13 -5.62
N ARG A 105 -0.15 14.73 -6.37
CA ARG A 105 -0.47 15.78 -7.36
C ARG A 105 -1.31 15.22 -8.50
N TYR A 106 -0.93 14.07 -9.03
CA TYR A 106 -1.70 13.37 -10.06
C TYR A 106 -3.14 13.09 -9.59
N GLU A 107 -3.30 12.53 -8.39
CA GLU A 107 -4.61 12.28 -7.78
C GLU A 107 -5.43 13.55 -7.57
N SER A 108 -4.80 14.63 -7.09
CA SER A 108 -5.50 15.91 -6.89
C SER A 108 -5.98 16.52 -8.20
N GLY A 109 -5.20 16.42 -9.29
CA GLY A 109 -5.56 16.97 -10.59
C GLY A 109 -6.64 16.14 -11.30
N TYR A 110 -6.67 14.82 -11.09
CA TYR A 110 -7.72 13.96 -11.63
C TYR A 110 -9.08 14.16 -10.93
N LYS A 111 -9.06 14.33 -9.60
CA LYS A 111 -10.29 14.47 -8.78
C LYS A 111 -11.05 15.78 -9.00
N THR A 112 -10.43 16.82 -9.55
CA THR A 112 -11.14 18.08 -9.87
C THR A 112 -12.14 17.91 -11.02
N ASN A 113 -11.96 16.90 -11.88
CA ASN A 113 -12.80 16.68 -13.07
C ASN A 113 -13.88 15.59 -12.90
N VAL A 114 -13.86 14.85 -11.78
CA VAL A 114 -14.79 13.75 -11.52
C VAL A 114 -15.49 14.00 -10.16
N GLN A 115 -16.52 14.83 -10.22
CA GLN A 115 -17.66 14.88 -9.29
C GLN A 115 -17.38 14.50 -7.82
N GLY A 116 -16.67 15.36 -7.09
CA GLY A 116 -16.87 15.60 -5.64
C GLY A 116 -16.53 14.47 -4.65
N MET A 117 -16.25 13.25 -5.09
CA MET A 117 -15.79 12.18 -4.21
C MET A 117 -14.28 12.26 -4.07
N ILE A 118 -13.81 12.97 -3.06
CA ILE A 118 -12.49 12.71 -2.51
C ILE A 118 -12.62 11.36 -1.81
N PRO A 119 -12.02 10.24 -2.29
CA PRO A 119 -11.91 9.05 -1.46
C PRO A 119 -11.02 9.46 -0.29
N GLU A 120 -11.65 9.80 0.84
CA GLU A 120 -11.00 10.32 2.04
C GLU A 120 -9.94 9.34 2.57
N GLU A 121 -9.97 8.07 2.15
CA GLU A 121 -9.19 7.05 2.83
C GLU A 121 -8.38 6.12 1.92
N GLY A 122 -8.36 6.33 0.60
CA GLY A 122 -7.93 5.27 -0.32
C GLY A 122 -7.05 5.68 -1.50
N GLY A 123 -6.33 6.80 -1.44
CA GLY A 123 -5.50 7.23 -2.57
C GLY A 123 -4.54 6.14 -3.09
N ILE A 124 -4.16 6.22 -4.37
CA ILE A 124 -3.26 5.31 -5.10
C ILE A 124 -2.01 5.00 -4.26
N TRP A 125 -1.44 6.01 -3.61
CA TRP A 125 -0.30 5.84 -2.71
C TRP A 125 -0.60 4.98 -1.48
N ASN A 126 -1.75 5.19 -0.84
CA ASN A 126 -2.19 4.37 0.28
C ASN A 126 -2.51 2.93 -0.17
N SER A 127 -3.05 2.74 -1.38
CA SER A 127 -3.21 1.40 -1.95
C SER A 127 -1.86 0.72 -2.12
N ALA A 128 -0.86 1.41 -2.67
CA ALA A 128 0.48 0.87 -2.83
C ALA A 128 1.13 0.50 -1.48
N LEU A 129 0.89 1.29 -0.43
CA LEU A 129 1.32 0.99 0.94
C LEU A 129 0.62 -0.25 1.51
N ARG A 130 -0.70 -0.38 1.32
CA ARG A 130 -1.46 -1.56 1.72
C ARG A 130 -0.95 -2.80 1.01
N ASP A 131 -0.76 -2.72 -0.30
CA ASP A 131 -0.25 -3.80 -1.13
C ASP A 131 1.18 -4.19 -0.71
N PHE A 132 2.03 -3.21 -0.38
CA PHE A 132 3.36 -3.47 0.16
C PHE A 132 3.30 -4.23 1.48
N ILE A 133 2.49 -3.78 2.45
CA ILE A 133 2.36 -4.44 3.75
C ILE A 133 1.77 -5.85 3.57
N ARG A 134 0.72 -5.99 2.76
CA ARG A 134 0.12 -7.29 2.41
C ARG A 134 1.17 -8.24 1.83
N PHE A 135 1.92 -7.78 0.82
CA PHE A 135 2.99 -8.57 0.21
C PHE A 135 4.04 -9.01 1.23
N ARG A 136 4.41 -8.14 2.19
CA ARG A 136 5.36 -8.52 3.25
C ARG A 136 4.80 -9.58 4.20
N PHE A 137 3.50 -9.57 4.46
CA PHE A 137 2.84 -10.59 5.27
C PHE A 137 2.71 -11.92 4.54
N GLU A 138 2.29 -11.90 3.28
CA GLU A 138 2.14 -13.09 2.44
C GLU A 138 3.48 -13.80 2.17
N ASN A 139 4.59 -13.05 2.06
CA ASN A 139 5.91 -13.61 1.75
C ASN A 139 6.72 -14.05 2.98
N LEU A 140 6.11 -14.10 4.17
CA LEU A 140 6.75 -14.75 5.31
C LEU A 140 6.85 -16.26 5.03
N LYS A 141 8.08 -16.75 4.91
CA LYS A 141 8.32 -18.17 4.62
C LYS A 141 7.77 -19.03 5.75
N GLU A 142 7.09 -20.12 5.39
CA GLU A 142 6.56 -21.09 6.35
C GLU A 142 7.63 -21.65 7.29
N SER A 143 8.86 -21.87 6.78
CA SER A 143 10.00 -22.30 7.60
C SER A 143 10.41 -21.28 8.67
N GLN A 144 10.21 -19.99 8.40
CA GLN A 144 10.44 -18.92 9.39
C GLN A 144 9.30 -18.80 10.40
N VAL A 145 8.19 -19.51 10.22
CA VAL A 145 7.06 -19.50 11.16
C VAL A 145 7.07 -20.79 11.97
N SER A 146 7.35 -21.93 11.36
CA SER A 146 7.37 -23.24 12.01
C SER A 146 8.54 -23.42 13.00
N GLU A 147 9.64 -22.71 12.82
CA GLU A 147 10.82 -22.77 13.71
C GLU A 147 10.90 -21.61 14.71
N ILE A 148 10.21 -20.49 14.44
CA ILE A 148 10.37 -19.27 15.23
C ILE A 148 9.25 -19.18 16.25
N SER A 149 9.61 -19.33 17.53
CA SER A 149 8.76 -19.01 18.67
C SER A 149 8.48 -17.50 18.82
N ASN A 150 8.45 -16.72 17.74
CA ASN A 150 8.29 -15.25 17.80
C ASN A 150 7.78 -14.71 16.46
N ILE A 151 6.51 -14.99 16.15
CA ILE A 151 5.84 -14.54 14.92
C ILE A 151 5.84 -13.02 14.81
N GLY A 152 5.61 -12.31 15.92
CA GLY A 152 5.66 -10.85 15.96
C GLY A 152 7.03 -10.28 15.56
N GLY A 153 8.11 -10.92 15.99
CA GLY A 153 9.47 -10.59 15.58
C GLY A 153 9.72 -10.81 14.08
N ALA A 154 9.22 -11.93 13.54
CA ALA A 154 9.33 -12.25 12.12
C ALA A 154 8.57 -11.23 11.25
N LEU A 155 7.31 -10.91 11.60
CA LEU A 155 6.49 -9.90 10.94
C LEU A 155 7.15 -8.52 10.99
N ARG A 156 7.62 -8.10 12.16
CA ARG A 156 8.34 -6.83 12.32
C ARG A 156 9.57 -6.79 11.42
N LYS A 157 10.35 -7.86 11.36
CA LYS A 157 11.54 -7.95 10.49
C LYS A 157 11.17 -7.93 9.01
N ALA A 158 10.08 -8.59 8.60
CA ALA A 158 9.64 -8.60 7.21
C ALA A 158 9.17 -7.22 6.73
N VAL A 159 8.38 -6.51 7.55
CA VAL A 159 7.85 -5.19 7.20
C VAL A 159 8.92 -4.11 7.33
N PHE A 160 9.55 -3.99 8.51
CA PHE A 160 10.50 -2.91 8.77
C PHE A 160 11.90 -3.18 8.25
N GLY A 161 12.27 -4.42 7.96
CA GLY A 161 13.59 -4.77 7.45
C GLY A 161 14.73 -4.18 8.27
N ASN A 162 15.61 -3.47 7.57
CA ASN A 162 16.76 -2.75 8.15
C ASN A 162 16.44 -1.28 8.44
N GLU A 163 17.39 -0.56 9.03
CA GLU A 163 17.23 0.86 9.38
C GLU A 163 16.87 1.75 8.18
N ARG A 164 17.42 1.43 6.99
CA ARG A 164 17.07 2.13 5.75
C ARG A 164 15.60 1.93 5.38
N GLN A 165 15.09 0.70 5.44
CA GLN A 165 13.68 0.40 5.16
C GLN A 165 12.75 1.09 6.16
N ARG A 166 13.14 1.20 7.44
CA ARG A 166 12.38 2.00 8.43
C ARG A 166 12.30 3.47 8.03
N LYS A 167 13.41 4.07 7.60
CA LYS A 167 13.43 5.46 7.10
C LYS A 167 12.56 5.64 5.86
N ILE A 168 12.59 4.66 4.93
CA ILE A 168 11.71 4.62 3.75
C ILE A 168 10.24 4.60 4.16
N LEU A 169 9.84 3.71 5.07
CA LEU A 169 8.44 3.62 5.52
C LEU A 169 8.00 4.87 6.27
N LYS A 170 8.88 5.44 7.11
CA LYS A 170 8.62 6.71 7.81
C LYS A 170 8.40 7.87 6.83
N ALA A 171 9.14 7.90 5.72
CA ALA A 171 8.96 8.89 4.65
C ALA A 171 7.69 8.62 3.81
N ALA A 172 7.34 7.35 3.62
CA ALA A 172 6.21 6.94 2.82
C ALA A 172 4.86 7.21 3.50
N MET A 173 4.78 7.07 4.82
CA MET A 173 3.55 7.14 5.61
C MET A 173 3.30 8.54 6.19
N SER A 174 2.08 8.82 6.64
CA SER A 174 1.85 9.92 7.57
C SER A 174 2.43 9.59 8.97
N PRO A 175 2.68 10.59 9.83
CA PRO A 175 3.14 10.33 11.20
C PRO A 175 2.20 9.42 12.00
N SER A 176 0.87 9.56 11.81
CA SER A 176 -0.13 8.71 12.45
C SER A 176 -0.08 7.27 11.93
N GLN A 177 -0.05 7.08 10.61
CA GLN A 177 0.06 5.75 9.98
C GLN A 177 1.33 5.02 10.43
N TYR A 178 2.47 5.71 10.44
CA TYR A 178 3.72 5.10 10.90
C TYR A 178 3.66 4.72 12.38
N ARG A 179 3.09 5.59 13.22
CA ARG A 179 2.87 5.30 14.65
C ARG A 179 1.98 4.08 14.83
N ASN A 180 0.85 4.01 14.14
CA ASN A 180 -0.09 2.89 14.18
C ASN A 180 0.61 1.58 13.78
N LEU A 181 1.38 1.59 12.69
CA LEU A 181 2.17 0.41 12.29
C LEU A 181 3.19 0.01 13.36
N THR A 182 3.90 0.97 13.96
CA THR A 182 4.87 0.66 15.02
C THR A 182 4.23 0.13 16.29
N ASP A 183 3.10 0.70 16.72
CA ASP A 183 2.36 0.27 17.91
C ASP A 183 1.78 -1.13 17.70
N PHE A 184 1.22 -1.41 16.52
CA PHE A 184 0.74 -2.73 16.16
C PHE A 184 1.85 -3.79 16.24
N MET A 185 3.02 -3.50 15.66
CA MET A 185 4.16 -4.43 15.70
C MET A 185 4.70 -4.62 17.12
N GLU A 186 4.58 -3.61 17.98
CA GLU A 186 4.93 -3.72 19.40
C GLU A 186 3.93 -4.58 20.17
N ILE A 187 2.63 -4.45 19.88
CA ILE A 187 1.58 -5.32 20.43
C ILE A 187 1.84 -6.77 20.02
N LEU A 188 2.11 -7.05 18.75
CA LEU A 188 2.46 -8.40 18.28
C LEU A 188 3.72 -8.96 18.94
N ARG A 189 4.68 -8.10 19.29
CA ARG A 189 5.88 -8.51 20.03
C ARG A 189 5.56 -8.83 21.50
N ARG A 190 4.75 -8.00 22.15
CA ARG A 190 4.38 -8.13 23.58
C ARG A 190 3.47 -9.32 23.85
N THR A 191 2.54 -9.59 22.94
CA THR A 191 1.65 -10.75 23.01
C THR A 191 2.40 -12.05 23.01
N GLY A 192 3.67 -12.05 22.60
CA GLY A 192 4.50 -13.24 22.60
C GLY A 192 3.76 -14.34 21.90
N LEU A 193 3.34 -14.12 20.64
CA LEU A 193 2.93 -15.18 19.73
C LEU A 193 4.13 -16.11 19.50
N THR A 194 4.44 -16.82 20.57
CA THR A 194 5.55 -17.72 20.74
C THR A 194 4.96 -19.10 20.65
N TYR A 195 4.97 -19.64 19.44
CA TYR A 195 4.86 -21.07 19.23
C TYR A 195 6.11 -21.72 19.82
N THR A 196 6.13 -21.97 21.11
CA THR A 196 7.00 -23.02 21.64
C THR A 196 6.39 -24.34 21.16
N LYS A 197 7.13 -25.06 20.31
CA LYS A 197 6.75 -26.39 19.74
C LYS A 197 6.26 -27.40 20.80
N GLU A 198 6.56 -27.18 22.08
CA GLU A 198 6.15 -28.05 23.19
C GLU A 198 4.85 -27.61 23.90
N SER A 199 4.27 -26.45 23.55
CA SER A 199 3.15 -25.86 24.30
C SER A 199 1.88 -25.63 23.50
N THR A 200 1.71 -26.27 22.33
CA THR A 200 0.40 -26.33 21.66
C THR A 200 -0.70 -26.87 22.58
N THR A 201 -0.33 -27.67 23.59
CA THR A 201 -1.26 -28.20 24.59
C THR A 201 -1.61 -27.18 25.69
N ALA A 202 -0.69 -26.30 26.09
CA ALA A 202 -0.94 -25.35 27.17
C ALA A 202 -1.78 -24.15 26.71
N THR A 203 -1.52 -23.63 25.50
CA THR A 203 -2.41 -22.64 24.87
C THR A 203 -3.77 -23.24 24.54
N ARG A 204 -3.83 -24.49 24.05
CA ARG A 204 -5.11 -25.21 23.91
C ARG A 204 -5.84 -25.36 25.24
N GLN A 205 -5.14 -25.69 26.33
CA GLN A 205 -5.76 -25.83 27.64
C GLN A 205 -6.25 -24.51 28.21
N MET A 206 -5.53 -23.39 28.01
CA MET A 206 -6.03 -22.07 28.38
C MET A 206 -7.26 -21.67 27.56
N GLU A 207 -7.22 -21.83 26.24
CA GLU A 207 -8.36 -21.51 25.38
C GLU A 207 -9.56 -22.41 25.66
N LEU A 208 -9.35 -23.71 25.89
CA LEU A 208 -10.40 -24.65 26.30
C LEU A 208 -11.00 -24.28 27.66
N ARG A 209 -10.17 -23.83 28.63
CA ARG A 209 -10.63 -23.36 29.94
C ARG A 209 -11.36 -22.02 29.86
N ALA A 210 -10.99 -21.15 28.94
CA ALA A 210 -11.70 -19.90 28.67
C ALA A 210 -13.06 -20.21 28.04
N PHE A 211 -13.10 -21.07 27.01
CA PHE A 211 -14.35 -21.55 26.40
C PHE A 211 -15.25 -22.29 27.39
N GLN A 212 -14.68 -23.11 28.28
CA GLN A 212 -15.41 -23.76 29.38
C GLN A 212 -16.12 -22.78 30.30
N ARG A 213 -15.46 -21.66 30.61
CA ARG A 213 -16.01 -20.60 31.45
C ARG A 213 -17.09 -19.80 30.74
N GLU A 214 -17.00 -19.66 29.41
CA GLU A 214 -17.90 -18.81 28.62
C GLU A 214 -19.16 -19.56 28.11
N LEU A 215 -19.07 -20.86 27.82
CA LEU A 215 -20.19 -21.65 27.26
C LEU A 215 -20.84 -22.65 28.23
N GLY A 216 -20.30 -22.83 29.44
CA GLY A 216 -20.78 -23.83 30.40
C GLY A 216 -20.40 -25.27 30.01
N ALA A 217 -20.42 -26.18 31.00
CA ALA A 217 -19.90 -27.54 30.88
C ALA A 217 -20.59 -28.40 29.79
N ASP A 218 -21.85 -28.11 29.46
CA ASP A 218 -22.65 -28.91 28.53
C ASP A 218 -22.38 -28.61 27.03
N ALA A 219 -21.80 -27.44 26.71
CA ALA A 219 -21.42 -27.11 25.33
C ALA A 219 -20.14 -27.85 24.85
N LEU A 220 -19.39 -28.49 25.77
CA LEU A 220 -18.13 -29.17 25.45
C LEU A 220 -18.27 -30.48 24.72
N GLN A 221 -19.39 -31.19 24.85
CA GLN A 221 -19.61 -32.41 24.06
C GLN A 221 -19.75 -32.10 22.56
N ALA A 222 -20.29 -30.93 22.20
CA ALA A 222 -20.38 -30.49 20.81
C ALA A 222 -19.03 -29.99 20.25
N VAL A 223 -18.17 -29.44 21.12
CA VAL A 223 -16.88 -28.79 20.78
C VAL A 223 -15.70 -29.78 20.74
N THR A 224 -15.82 -30.96 21.36
CA THR A 224 -14.77 -31.99 21.38
C THR A 224 -14.98 -33.10 20.33
N SER A 225 -16.11 -33.10 19.64
CA SER A 225 -16.33 -33.97 18.47
C SER A 225 -15.36 -33.60 17.33
N PRO A 226 -14.62 -34.56 16.74
CA PRO A 226 -13.70 -34.30 15.63
C PRO A 226 -14.38 -33.68 14.39
N THR A 227 -15.71 -33.75 14.29
CA THR A 227 -16.49 -33.23 13.16
C THR A 227 -17.12 -31.85 13.42
N THR A 228 -17.28 -31.42 14.68
CA THR A 228 -17.94 -30.15 15.07
C THR A 228 -17.11 -29.24 15.97
N ALA A 229 -15.89 -29.64 16.35
CA ALA A 229 -14.96 -28.76 17.05
C ALA A 229 -14.82 -27.44 16.27
N PRO A 230 -15.05 -26.26 16.90
CA PRO A 230 -14.77 -24.98 16.28
C PRO A 230 -13.27 -24.90 16.05
N LYS A 231 -12.85 -25.27 14.83
CA LYS A 231 -11.47 -25.29 14.31
C LYS A 231 -10.85 -23.89 14.21
N ARG A 232 -10.93 -23.06 15.23
CA ARG A 232 -10.46 -21.67 15.16
C ARG A 232 -9.69 -21.27 16.41
N LEU A 233 -8.62 -22.01 16.68
CA LEU A 233 -7.58 -21.59 17.63
C LEU A 233 -6.97 -20.25 17.14
N LEU A 234 -6.42 -19.42 18.03
CA LEU A 234 -5.67 -18.22 17.64
C LEU A 234 -4.57 -18.54 16.61
N ALA A 235 -4.00 -19.74 16.72
CA ALA A 235 -3.16 -20.43 15.75
C ALA A 235 -3.74 -20.45 14.32
N ASP A 236 -4.93 -21.03 14.16
CA ASP A 236 -5.63 -21.13 12.87
C ASP A 236 -6.00 -19.74 12.34
N ARG A 237 -6.35 -18.81 13.24
CA ARG A 237 -6.62 -17.40 12.92
C ARG A 237 -5.36 -16.68 12.41
N ILE A 238 -4.18 -16.96 12.97
CA ILE A 238 -2.90 -16.42 12.49
C ILE A 238 -2.50 -17.01 11.14
N ASP A 239 -2.78 -18.29 10.90
CA ASP A 239 -2.63 -18.89 9.57
C ASP A 239 -3.65 -18.29 8.58
N GLU A 240 -4.86 -17.90 9.03
CA GLU A 240 -5.85 -17.16 8.23
C GLU A 240 -5.38 -15.72 7.91
N LEU A 241 -4.61 -15.09 8.82
CA LEU A 241 -3.90 -13.83 8.54
C LEU A 241 -2.79 -13.99 7.49
N ARG A 242 -2.16 -15.18 7.44
CA ARG A 242 -1.03 -15.49 6.56
C ARG A 242 -1.47 -15.65 5.10
N PHE A 243 -2.69 -16.15 4.85
CA PHE A 243 -3.05 -16.71 3.55
C PHE A 243 -4.31 -16.15 2.87
N GLY A 244 -4.87 -15.02 3.32
CA GLY A 244 -6.08 -14.51 2.67
C GLY A 244 -6.53 -13.09 3.01
N ARG A 245 -7.85 -12.90 3.03
CA ARG A 245 -8.54 -11.60 3.25
C ARG A 245 -8.03 -10.85 4.49
N GLY A 246 -7.53 -11.56 5.50
CA GLY A 246 -6.99 -10.99 6.74
C GLY A 246 -5.79 -10.06 6.53
N ALA A 247 -4.82 -10.40 5.67
CA ALA A 247 -3.65 -9.55 5.44
C ALA A 247 -4.04 -8.19 4.82
N ARG A 248 -5.01 -8.20 3.91
CA ARG A 248 -5.56 -6.99 3.28
C ARG A 248 -6.31 -6.13 4.29
N GLN A 249 -7.24 -6.72 5.05
CA GLN A 249 -8.01 -6.01 6.07
C GLN A 249 -7.11 -5.45 7.18
N MET A 250 -6.09 -6.21 7.57
CA MET A 250 -5.10 -5.77 8.54
C MET A 250 -4.30 -4.56 8.01
N ALA A 251 -3.76 -4.64 6.79
CA ALA A 251 -3.03 -3.53 6.20
C ALA A 251 -3.91 -2.28 6.06
N GLU A 252 -5.17 -2.46 5.69
CA GLU A 252 -6.17 -1.39 5.60
C GLU A 252 -6.46 -0.75 6.95
N ARG A 253 -6.75 -1.56 7.98
CA ARG A 253 -7.03 -1.08 9.33
C ARG A 253 -5.82 -0.40 9.95
N ILE A 254 -4.61 -0.98 9.88
CA ILE A 254 -3.41 -0.35 10.46
C ILE A 254 -3.13 1.03 9.86
N LEU A 255 -3.35 1.18 8.55
CA LEU A 255 -3.12 2.44 7.85
C LEU A 255 -4.28 3.44 8.00
N HIS A 256 -5.37 3.04 8.64
CA HIS A 256 -6.50 3.91 8.92
C HIS A 256 -6.16 4.89 10.07
N PRO A 257 -6.56 6.18 10.00
CA PRO A 257 -6.28 7.15 11.05
C PRO A 257 -6.83 6.74 12.43
N SER A 258 -8.03 6.18 12.48
CA SER A 258 -8.69 5.77 13.73
C SER A 258 -8.03 4.58 14.44
N ALA A 259 -7.18 3.82 13.75
CA ALA A 259 -6.51 2.67 14.35
C ALA A 259 -5.60 3.04 15.53
N GLY A 260 -5.12 4.28 15.57
CA GLY A 260 -4.29 4.76 16.68
C GLY A 260 -4.99 4.67 18.04
N GLU A 261 -6.28 5.01 18.11
CA GLU A 261 -7.03 4.93 19.38
C GLU A 261 -7.30 3.49 19.79
N GLN A 262 -7.65 2.62 18.84
CA GLN A 262 -7.83 1.19 19.10
C GLN A 262 -6.53 0.54 19.59
N LEU A 263 -5.41 0.80 18.91
CA LEU A 263 -4.10 0.26 19.28
C LEU A 263 -3.63 0.80 20.64
N LYS A 264 -3.91 2.06 20.98
CA LYS A 264 -3.63 2.60 22.32
C LYS A 264 -4.41 1.84 23.40
N ARG A 265 -5.70 1.57 23.19
CA ARG A 265 -6.53 0.76 24.12
C ARG A 265 -5.93 -0.63 24.27
N ILE A 266 -5.64 -1.32 23.17
CA ILE A 266 -5.04 -2.66 23.15
C ILE A 266 -3.69 -2.69 23.88
N LYS A 267 -2.86 -1.66 23.71
CA LYS A 267 -1.54 -1.56 24.36
C LYS A 267 -1.61 -1.45 25.90
N ARG A 268 -2.73 -1.02 26.46
CA ARG A 268 -2.93 -0.95 27.92
C ARG A 268 -3.27 -2.31 28.53
N LEU A 269 -3.71 -3.27 27.72
CA LEU A 269 -4.05 -4.61 28.19
C LEU A 269 -2.80 -5.39 28.63
N SER A 270 -3.00 -6.35 29.54
CA SER A 270 -1.95 -7.22 30.02
C SER A 270 -1.36 -8.07 28.88
N PRO A 271 -0.02 -8.14 28.71
CA PRO A 271 0.63 -8.92 27.66
C PRO A 271 0.23 -10.41 27.61
N ARG A 272 -0.22 -10.97 28.73
CA ARG A 272 -0.59 -12.39 28.88
C ARG A 272 -2.08 -12.60 29.11
N GLY A 273 -2.90 -11.54 29.01
CA GLY A 273 -4.34 -11.63 29.24
C GLY A 273 -5.09 -12.16 28.03
N GLU A 274 -6.14 -12.95 28.27
CA GLU A 274 -7.08 -13.42 27.24
C GLU A 274 -7.73 -12.23 26.49
N GLU A 275 -7.97 -11.12 27.19
CA GLU A 275 -8.49 -9.88 26.63
C GLU A 275 -7.62 -9.29 25.52
N LEU A 276 -6.29 -9.40 25.63
CA LEU A 276 -5.37 -8.89 24.61
C LEU A 276 -5.47 -9.72 23.32
N ALA A 277 -5.54 -11.03 23.44
CA ALA A 277 -5.71 -11.93 22.30
C ALA A 277 -7.05 -11.67 21.57
N ARG A 278 -8.13 -11.49 22.33
CA ARG A 278 -9.45 -11.11 21.81
C ARG A 278 -9.41 -9.75 21.11
N ALA A 279 -8.86 -8.73 21.76
CA ALA A 279 -8.82 -7.38 21.21
C ALA A 279 -7.99 -7.29 19.91
N ILE A 280 -6.90 -8.07 19.81
CA ILE A 280 -6.12 -8.16 18.56
C ILE A 280 -6.92 -8.83 17.46
N THR A 281 -7.63 -9.91 17.78
CA THR A 281 -8.47 -10.63 16.85
C THR A 281 -9.62 -9.75 16.30
N VAL A 282 -10.26 -8.98 17.18
CA VAL A 282 -11.25 -7.97 16.81
C VAL A 282 -10.60 -6.93 15.89
N PHE A 283 -9.43 -6.41 16.28
CA PHE A 283 -8.71 -5.37 15.53
C PHE A 283 -8.31 -5.82 14.12
N ILE A 284 -7.86 -7.06 13.94
CA ILE A 284 -7.47 -7.59 12.62
C ILE A 284 -8.66 -8.05 11.77
N GLY A 285 -9.89 -7.97 12.30
CA GLY A 285 -11.12 -8.25 11.54
C GLY A 285 -11.42 -9.74 11.37
N LEU A 286 -10.85 -10.60 12.21
CA LEU A 286 -11.10 -12.04 12.19
C LEU A 286 -12.38 -12.44 12.94
N GLU A 287 -13.08 -11.50 13.56
CA GLU A 287 -14.38 -11.73 14.19
C GLU A 287 -15.52 -11.12 13.37
N SER A 288 -16.63 -11.85 13.31
CA SER A 288 -17.88 -11.41 12.69
C SER A 288 -18.34 -10.07 13.29
N PRO A 289 -18.94 -9.14 12.50
CA PRO A 289 -19.39 -7.83 12.96
C PRO A 289 -20.26 -7.85 14.23
N ALA A 290 -21.02 -8.92 14.48
CA ALA A 290 -21.83 -9.09 15.69
C ALA A 290 -20.99 -9.11 17.01
N VAL A 291 -19.73 -9.54 16.96
CA VAL A 291 -18.86 -9.57 18.15
C VAL A 291 -18.18 -8.21 18.38
N GLN A 292 -17.95 -7.45 17.30
CA GLN A 292 -17.35 -6.10 17.38
C GLN A 292 -18.22 -5.13 18.19
N GLU A 293 -19.55 -5.22 18.07
CA GLU A 293 -20.50 -4.39 18.83
C GLU A 293 -20.44 -4.70 20.33
N SER A 294 -20.45 -5.97 20.73
CA SER A 294 -20.38 -6.35 22.16
C SER A 294 -19.09 -5.91 22.87
N PHE A 295 -17.96 -5.88 22.16
CA PHE A 295 -16.68 -5.48 22.75
C PHE A 295 -16.58 -3.96 22.95
N THR A 296 -17.10 -3.19 21.99
CA THR A 296 -17.11 -1.72 22.11
C THR A 296 -17.92 -1.29 23.32
N THR A 297 -19.09 -1.89 23.55
CA THR A 297 -19.95 -1.61 24.71
C THR A 297 -19.26 -1.96 26.04
N GLN A 298 -18.66 -3.16 26.18
CA GLN A 298 -18.00 -3.56 27.43
C GLN A 298 -16.76 -2.71 27.78
N THR A 299 -15.97 -2.29 26.79
CA THR A 299 -14.80 -1.45 27.06
C THR A 299 -15.16 -0.01 27.45
N ASP A 300 -16.29 0.51 26.96
CA ASP A 300 -16.73 1.87 27.29
C ASP A 300 -17.44 1.92 28.65
N GLU A 301 -18.12 0.83 29.08
CA GLU A 301 -18.69 0.72 30.43
C GLU A 301 -17.60 0.69 31.52
N ARG A 302 -16.52 -0.09 31.32
CA ARG A 302 -15.41 -0.18 32.30
C ARG A 302 -14.44 1.00 32.29
N ALA A 303 -14.47 1.86 31.28
CA ALA A 303 -13.65 3.08 31.26
C ALA A 303 -14.33 4.25 32.00
N ASN A 304 -15.62 4.12 32.30
CA ASN A 304 -16.42 5.07 33.06
C ASN A 304 -16.61 4.67 34.53
N GLU A 305 -16.02 3.55 34.96
CA GLU A 305 -15.83 3.14 36.36
C GLU A 305 -14.40 3.44 36.82
#